data_AF-A0A4S8PY27-F1
#
_entry.id   AF-A0A4S8PY27-F1
#
_cell.length_a   1.000
_cell.length_b   1.000
_cell.length_c   1.000
_cell.angle_alpha   90.00
_cell.angle_beta   90.00
_cell.angle_gamma   90.00
#
_symmetry.space_group_name_H-M   'P 1'
#
loop_
_entity.id
_entity.type
_entity.pdbx_description
1 polymer ?
#
loop_
_entity_poly.entity_id
_entity_poly.type
_entity_poly.pdbx_seq_one_letter_code
_entity_poly.pdbx_strand_id
1 'polypeptide(L)'
;MKFGPVPTGEAEGAILAHSQPLVSGKLPKGRRLEAEDIARLLDEGIASVIACRLEPGDLTEDEAAERLSAAIDVKGITRSPASTGRVNFYATENGLFLAEKGLVDRFNSVDPAITLACLADRRDVRTGDLVATIKIIPLAVAGSSVEAAAAILREGTAFQVAGYQSRQVHLIATQLPSLKPSVMDKTARVLEARLASSQSRIVSENRVPHRAEAVAEAISAALSKPKAEKGQPALVIVFGASAVADADDVIPAAIRLAGGVVDHVGLPVDPGNLLVLGRVGDVEVIGAPGCARSPKENGFDWVLNRILAGHPPDRAEMTGWGVGGLLMEIPSRPLPRLTATADSDPAALGLVVLAAGRASRMGEGGHHKLLAEFEGEPLVRRSVRQALEAKVGPVTVVTGHRNAEIADALAGLPIKLVDNPDYASGMASSLKTGLAATEDKGLPGMMVLLADMPNVSAADIAALASAYAKSGGKAVVRAVSDGQRGNPVILPAATFEALKALEGDIGARPVIESAGLAVIDVEIGPAARLDVDTPEAILSAGGILKG
;
A
#
# COMPACT_ATOMS: atom_id res chain seq x y z
N MET A 1 24.34 -26.03 -32.55
CA MET A 1 25.61 -25.51 -31.98
C MET A 1 26.26 -26.51 -31.02
N LYS A 2 27.59 -26.46 -30.90
CA LYS A 2 28.36 -27.20 -29.88
C LYS A 2 28.94 -26.27 -28.82
N PHE A 3 28.48 -26.40 -27.58
CA PHE A 3 29.00 -25.67 -26.42
C PHE A 3 29.95 -26.52 -25.60
N GLY A 4 31.08 -25.96 -25.16
CA GLY A 4 31.94 -26.62 -24.20
C GLY A 4 33.39 -26.16 -24.28
N PRO A 5 34.31 -26.88 -23.61
CA PRO A 5 35.74 -26.65 -23.77
C PRO A 5 36.17 -26.96 -25.20
N VAL A 6 36.90 -26.03 -25.81
CA VAL A 6 37.52 -26.14 -27.12
C VAL A 6 39.03 -25.94 -26.95
N PRO A 7 39.88 -26.87 -27.43
CA PRO A 7 41.32 -26.65 -27.46
C PRO A 7 41.65 -25.36 -28.20
N THR A 8 42.54 -24.53 -27.66
CA THR A 8 42.81 -23.19 -28.21
C THR A 8 43.21 -23.25 -29.69
N GLY A 9 44.04 -24.22 -30.09
CA GLY A 9 44.44 -24.40 -31.49
C GLY A 9 43.32 -24.79 -32.45
N GLU A 10 42.15 -25.21 -31.94
CA GLU A 10 40.96 -25.56 -32.73
C GLU A 10 39.81 -24.56 -32.53
N ALA A 11 40.05 -23.46 -31.80
CA ALA A 11 39.02 -22.52 -31.39
C ALA A 11 38.79 -21.39 -32.41
N GLU A 12 39.55 -21.33 -33.50
CA GLU A 12 39.36 -20.31 -34.54
C GLU A 12 37.94 -20.38 -35.12
N GLY A 13 37.28 -19.23 -35.20
CA GLY A 13 35.87 -19.09 -35.60
C GLY A 13 34.85 -19.43 -34.52
N ALA A 14 35.24 -20.00 -33.37
CA ALA A 14 34.36 -20.23 -32.24
C ALA A 14 34.07 -18.92 -31.47
N ILE A 15 32.93 -18.85 -30.78
CA ILE A 15 32.49 -17.68 -30.02
C ILE A 15 32.74 -17.92 -28.53
N LEU A 16 33.50 -17.05 -27.87
CA LEU A 16 33.81 -17.17 -26.44
C LEU A 16 32.56 -17.10 -25.55
N ALA A 17 32.32 -18.13 -24.75
CA ALA A 17 31.20 -18.22 -23.81
C ALA A 17 31.35 -17.28 -22.59
N HIS A 18 32.59 -17.10 -22.17
CA HIS A 18 32.97 -16.26 -21.04
C HIS A 18 34.08 -15.30 -21.49
N SER A 19 34.17 -14.15 -20.83
CA SER A 19 35.32 -13.29 -21.08
C SER A 19 36.59 -13.95 -20.60
N GLN A 20 37.62 -13.98 -21.43
CA GLN A 20 38.90 -14.58 -21.11
C GLN A 20 39.88 -13.48 -20.67
N PRO A 21 40.27 -13.41 -19.39
CA PRO A 21 41.32 -12.51 -18.95
C PRO A 21 42.67 -12.97 -19.52
N LEU A 22 43.49 -11.99 -19.88
CA LEU A 22 44.84 -12.14 -20.43
C LEU A 22 45.78 -11.18 -19.70
N VAL A 23 47.06 -11.51 -19.63
CA VAL A 23 48.12 -10.58 -19.22
C VAL A 23 48.17 -9.39 -20.19
N SER A 24 47.93 -9.62 -21.48
CA SER A 24 47.82 -8.58 -22.51
C SER A 24 46.48 -7.83 -22.54
N GLY A 25 45.55 -8.11 -21.62
CA GLY A 25 44.25 -7.45 -21.53
C GLY A 25 43.08 -8.41 -21.32
N LYS A 26 42.03 -8.31 -22.11
CA LYS A 26 40.83 -9.15 -21.96
C LYS A 26 40.18 -9.41 -23.31
N LEU A 27 39.83 -10.66 -23.59
CA LEU A 27 38.91 -11.01 -24.66
C LEU A 27 37.48 -10.98 -24.10
N PRO A 28 36.57 -10.14 -24.62
CA PRO A 28 35.20 -10.06 -24.13
C PRO A 28 34.40 -11.33 -24.46
N LYS A 29 33.38 -11.61 -23.65
CA LYS A 29 32.36 -12.62 -23.97
C LYS A 29 31.70 -12.28 -25.31
N GLY A 30 31.37 -13.29 -26.11
CA GLY A 30 30.72 -13.12 -27.41
C GLY A 30 31.69 -12.79 -28.55
N ARG A 31 32.99 -12.64 -28.26
CA ARG A 31 34.01 -12.48 -29.30
C ARG A 31 34.14 -13.75 -30.13
N ARG A 32 34.02 -13.62 -31.45
CA ARG A 32 34.40 -14.65 -32.40
C ARG A 32 35.93 -14.66 -32.50
N LEU A 33 36.55 -15.80 -32.20
CA LEU A 33 37.99 -15.94 -32.15
C LEU A 33 38.58 -15.93 -33.56
N GLU A 34 39.48 -14.99 -33.81
CA GLU A 34 40.27 -14.93 -35.04
C GLU A 34 41.67 -15.50 -34.82
N ALA A 35 42.44 -15.74 -35.89
CA ALA A 35 43.79 -16.31 -35.80
C ALA A 35 44.71 -15.53 -34.82
N GLU A 36 44.57 -14.20 -34.74
CA GLU A 36 45.32 -13.37 -33.79
C GLU A 36 44.94 -13.67 -32.34
N ASP A 37 43.65 -13.87 -32.05
CA ASP A 37 43.18 -14.23 -30.71
C ASP A 37 43.71 -15.60 -30.29
N ILE A 38 43.78 -16.55 -31.24
CA ILE A 38 44.33 -17.89 -31.00
C ILE A 38 45.82 -17.80 -30.65
N ALA A 39 46.60 -17.03 -31.42
CA ALA A 39 48.01 -16.82 -31.13
C ALA A 39 48.23 -16.21 -29.74
N ARG A 40 47.45 -15.19 -29.37
CA ARG A 40 47.52 -14.55 -28.04
C ARG A 40 47.17 -15.51 -26.91
N LEU A 41 46.13 -16.33 -27.09
CA LEU A 41 45.74 -17.33 -26.10
C LEU A 41 46.83 -18.39 -25.90
N LEU A 42 47.48 -18.84 -26.98
CA LEU A 42 48.57 -19.81 -26.93
C LEU A 42 49.85 -19.24 -26.30
N ASP A 43 50.23 -18.01 -26.66
CA ASP A 43 51.41 -17.32 -26.11
C ASP A 43 51.30 -17.14 -24.59
N GLU A 44 50.08 -16.93 -24.08
CA GLU A 44 49.81 -16.82 -22.65
C GLU A 44 49.51 -18.17 -21.97
N GLY A 45 49.71 -19.30 -22.67
CA GLY A 45 49.62 -20.64 -22.11
C GLY A 45 48.19 -21.14 -21.85
N ILE A 46 47.17 -20.53 -22.46
CA ILE A 46 45.78 -20.98 -22.32
C ILE A 46 45.56 -22.16 -23.28
N ALA A 47 45.45 -23.36 -22.73
CA ALA A 47 45.33 -24.61 -23.49
C ALA A 47 43.92 -24.85 -24.07
N SER A 48 42.88 -24.32 -23.42
CA SER A 48 41.48 -24.47 -23.86
C SER A 48 40.63 -23.30 -23.39
N VAL A 49 39.60 -22.98 -24.16
CA VAL A 49 38.60 -21.96 -23.83
C VAL A 49 37.19 -22.57 -23.82
N ILE A 50 36.28 -22.02 -23.02
CA ILE A 50 34.85 -22.38 -23.14
C ILE A 50 34.25 -21.54 -24.28
N ALA A 51 33.82 -22.21 -25.34
CA ALA A 51 33.32 -21.54 -26.54
C ALA A 51 32.12 -22.28 -27.16
N CYS A 52 31.42 -21.56 -28.03
CA CYS A 52 30.37 -22.07 -28.88
C CYS A 52 30.89 -22.18 -30.32
N ARG A 53 30.77 -23.38 -30.93
CA ARG A 53 30.96 -23.58 -32.37
C ARG A 53 29.59 -23.67 -33.04
N LEU A 54 29.36 -22.78 -34.01
CA LEU A 54 28.14 -22.78 -34.83
C LEU A 54 28.13 -23.98 -35.76
N GLU A 55 26.96 -24.61 -35.89
CA GLU A 55 26.68 -25.63 -36.88
C GLU A 55 25.91 -25.02 -38.07
N PRO A 56 25.94 -25.64 -39.26
CA PRO A 56 25.15 -25.18 -40.39
C PRO A 56 23.66 -25.04 -40.02
N GLY A 57 23.10 -23.84 -40.19
CA GLY A 57 21.70 -23.53 -39.85
C GLY A 57 21.49 -22.91 -38.46
N ASP A 58 22.52 -22.80 -37.63
CA ASP A 58 22.45 -22.00 -36.41
C ASP A 58 22.40 -20.50 -36.73
N LEU A 59 21.73 -19.74 -35.85
CA LEU A 59 21.71 -18.29 -35.85
C LEU A 59 22.43 -17.78 -34.60
N THR A 60 23.15 -16.68 -34.71
CA THR A 60 23.69 -15.99 -33.54
C THR A 60 22.58 -15.41 -32.67
N GLU A 61 22.88 -15.13 -31.40
CA GLU A 61 21.90 -14.64 -30.43
C GLU A 61 21.16 -13.37 -30.89
N ASP A 62 21.85 -12.43 -31.54
CA ASP A 62 21.25 -11.19 -32.03
C ASP A 62 20.43 -11.40 -33.31
N GLU A 63 20.89 -12.25 -34.24
CA GLU A 63 20.12 -12.60 -35.44
C GLU A 63 18.82 -13.32 -35.09
N ALA A 64 18.86 -14.24 -34.11
CA ALA A 64 17.70 -14.94 -33.62
C ALA A 64 16.72 -13.98 -32.93
N ALA A 65 17.21 -13.12 -32.03
CA ALA A 65 16.37 -12.15 -31.32
C ALA A 65 15.69 -11.17 -32.30
N GLU A 66 16.42 -10.68 -33.30
CA GLU A 66 15.88 -9.76 -34.32
C GLU A 66 14.75 -10.43 -35.10
N ARG A 67 14.96 -11.66 -35.61
CA ARG A 67 13.94 -12.40 -36.37
C ARG A 67 12.68 -12.67 -35.57
N LEU A 68 12.80 -13.09 -34.33
CA LEU A 68 11.65 -13.34 -33.45
C LEU A 68 10.91 -12.05 -33.15
N SER A 69 11.63 -10.97 -32.86
CA SER A 69 11.00 -9.68 -32.58
C SER A 69 10.24 -9.15 -33.79
N ALA A 70 10.74 -9.37 -35.01
CA ALA A 70 10.09 -8.97 -36.26
C ALA A 70 8.78 -9.72 -36.53
N ALA A 71 8.60 -10.91 -35.95
CA ALA A 71 7.37 -11.69 -36.04
C ALA A 71 6.26 -11.18 -35.10
N ILE A 72 6.56 -10.25 -34.19
CA ILE A 72 5.58 -9.67 -33.25
C ILE A 72 4.94 -8.43 -33.89
N ASP A 73 3.61 -8.42 -33.88
CA ASP A 73 2.82 -7.23 -34.21
C ASP A 73 2.98 -6.15 -33.14
N VAL A 74 3.28 -4.92 -33.57
CA VAL A 74 3.63 -3.80 -32.70
C VAL A 74 2.51 -2.78 -32.63
N LYS A 75 1.53 -3.05 -31.76
CA LYS A 75 0.43 -2.12 -31.48
C LYS A 75 0.54 -1.49 -30.09
N GLY A 76 0.67 -0.16 -30.07
CA GLY A 76 0.92 0.61 -28.84
C GLY A 76 2.29 0.33 -28.20
N ILE A 77 3.21 -0.29 -28.95
CA ILE A 77 4.54 -0.68 -28.47
C ILE A 77 5.62 -0.36 -29.50
N THR A 78 6.84 -0.17 -29.00
CA THR A 78 8.07 -0.07 -29.79
C THR A 78 9.08 -1.10 -29.30
N ARG A 79 10.11 -1.44 -30.10
CA ARG A 79 11.15 -2.41 -29.74
C ARG A 79 12.54 -1.83 -29.85
N SER A 80 13.45 -2.24 -28.96
CA SER A 80 14.87 -1.96 -29.10
C SER A 80 15.49 -2.76 -30.24
N PRO A 81 16.63 -2.34 -30.80
CA PRO A 81 17.46 -3.24 -31.60
C PRO A 81 17.86 -4.49 -30.81
N ALA A 82 18.11 -5.60 -31.51
CA ALA A 82 18.74 -6.76 -30.90
C ALA A 82 20.15 -6.42 -30.39
N SER A 83 20.43 -6.77 -29.14
CA SER A 83 21.76 -6.67 -28.57
C SER A 83 21.96 -7.68 -27.45
N THR A 84 23.08 -8.41 -27.48
CA THR A 84 23.41 -9.46 -26.51
C THR A 84 22.30 -10.51 -26.37
N GLY A 85 21.67 -10.88 -27.49
CA GLY A 85 20.56 -11.81 -27.56
C GLY A 85 19.26 -11.29 -26.97
N ARG A 86 19.10 -9.97 -26.80
CA ARG A 86 17.92 -9.37 -26.16
C ARG A 86 17.25 -8.35 -27.06
N VAL A 87 15.92 -8.37 -27.07
CA VAL A 87 15.06 -7.29 -27.59
C VAL A 87 14.04 -6.92 -26.52
N ASN A 88 13.97 -5.64 -26.18
CA ASN A 88 13.02 -5.09 -25.22
C ASN A 88 11.87 -4.37 -25.93
N PHE A 89 10.66 -4.50 -25.39
CA PHE A 89 9.46 -3.86 -25.90
C PHE A 89 8.97 -2.81 -24.90
N TYR A 90 8.68 -1.61 -25.38
CA TYR A 90 8.28 -0.47 -24.57
C TYR A 90 6.92 0.07 -24.99
N ALA A 91 6.08 0.46 -24.03
CA ALA A 91 4.81 1.10 -24.31
C ALA A 91 5.02 2.48 -24.98
N THR A 92 4.28 2.77 -26.05
CA THR A 92 4.34 4.09 -26.73
C THR A 92 3.30 5.07 -26.21
N GLU A 93 2.31 4.59 -25.48
CA GLU A 93 1.19 5.35 -24.97
C GLU A 93 0.77 4.84 -23.58
N ASN A 94 0.05 5.67 -22.82
CA ASN A 94 -0.60 5.22 -21.59
C ASN A 94 -1.78 4.32 -21.94
N GLY A 95 -1.89 3.18 -21.29
CA GLY A 95 -2.95 2.23 -21.62
C GLY A 95 -2.94 0.99 -20.75
N LEU A 96 -3.70 0.01 -21.21
CA LEU A 96 -3.80 -1.30 -20.61
C LEU A 96 -2.96 -2.29 -21.43
N PHE A 97 -1.97 -2.91 -20.81
CA PHE A 97 -1.21 -3.99 -21.43
C PHE A 97 -2.09 -5.23 -21.56
N LEU A 98 -2.19 -5.78 -22.77
CA LEU A 98 -2.98 -6.98 -23.07
C LEU A 98 -2.03 -8.08 -23.50
N ALA A 99 -2.11 -9.25 -22.88
CA ALA A 99 -1.28 -10.40 -23.21
C ALA A 99 -2.11 -11.67 -23.42
N GLU A 100 -1.78 -12.43 -24.47
CA GLU A 100 -2.38 -13.74 -24.73
C GLU A 100 -1.50 -14.84 -24.14
N LYS A 101 -1.91 -15.33 -22.96
CA LYS A 101 -1.12 -16.30 -22.19
C LYS A 101 -0.84 -17.58 -22.98
N GLY A 102 -1.81 -18.10 -23.73
CA GLY A 102 -1.65 -19.35 -24.47
C GLY A 102 -0.55 -19.28 -25.53
N LEU A 103 -0.48 -18.19 -26.28
CA LEU A 103 0.49 -17.93 -27.32
C LEU A 103 1.89 -17.75 -26.70
N VAL A 104 2.02 -16.96 -25.63
CA VAL A 104 3.28 -16.78 -24.90
C VAL A 104 3.81 -18.10 -24.33
N ASP A 105 2.93 -18.93 -23.73
CA ASP A 105 3.32 -20.22 -23.18
C ASP A 105 3.78 -21.20 -24.27
N ARG A 106 3.05 -21.27 -25.39
CA ARG A 106 3.43 -22.11 -26.55
C ARG A 106 4.77 -21.67 -27.13
N PHE A 107 5.00 -20.37 -27.28
CA PHE A 107 6.28 -19.81 -27.72
C PHE A 107 7.42 -20.27 -26.81
N ASN A 108 7.26 -20.10 -25.50
CA ASN A 108 8.28 -20.47 -24.50
C ASN A 108 8.51 -21.99 -24.39
N SER A 109 7.59 -22.80 -24.91
CA SER A 109 7.70 -24.26 -24.91
C SER A 109 8.47 -24.81 -26.11
N VAL A 110 8.82 -23.97 -27.11
CA VAL A 110 9.50 -24.43 -28.34
C VAL A 110 10.93 -24.90 -28.06
N ASP A 111 11.71 -24.08 -27.36
CA ASP A 111 13.13 -24.34 -27.12
C ASP A 111 13.58 -23.60 -25.85
N PRO A 112 14.21 -24.27 -24.87
CA PRO A 112 14.68 -23.61 -23.65
C PRO A 112 15.75 -22.52 -23.88
N ALA A 113 16.36 -22.45 -25.06
CA ALA A 113 17.28 -21.39 -25.44
C ALA A 113 16.58 -20.06 -25.76
N ILE A 114 15.27 -20.07 -26.05
CA ILE A 114 14.49 -18.93 -26.51
C ILE A 114 13.42 -18.62 -25.45
N THR A 115 13.41 -17.39 -24.96
CA THR A 115 12.42 -16.97 -23.96
C THR A 115 11.78 -15.64 -24.34
N LEU A 116 10.50 -15.51 -24.01
CA LEU A 116 9.70 -14.30 -24.07
C LEU A 116 9.05 -14.10 -22.70
N ALA A 117 9.38 -13.00 -22.04
CA ALA A 117 8.75 -12.59 -20.79
C ALA A 117 7.98 -11.29 -20.99
N CYS A 118 6.84 -11.13 -20.33
CA CYS A 118 6.05 -9.90 -20.38
C CYS A 118 5.41 -9.57 -19.02
N LEU A 119 4.84 -8.37 -18.91
CA LEU A 119 4.00 -8.01 -17.76
C LEU A 119 2.78 -8.93 -17.67
N ALA A 120 2.15 -8.96 -16.51
CA ALA A 120 0.86 -9.64 -16.34
C ALA A 120 -0.20 -9.01 -17.27
N ASP A 121 -1.13 -9.82 -17.74
CA ASP A 121 -2.28 -9.35 -18.53
C ASP A 121 -3.06 -8.26 -17.76
N ARG A 122 -3.54 -7.27 -18.48
CA ARG A 122 -4.33 -6.12 -17.99
C ARG A 122 -3.64 -5.26 -16.93
N ARG A 123 -2.31 -5.11 -17.04
CA ARG A 123 -1.56 -4.13 -16.24
C ARG A 123 -1.70 -2.72 -16.82
N ASP A 124 -1.91 -1.75 -15.94
CA ASP A 124 -1.79 -0.32 -16.27
C ASP A 124 -0.33 -0.01 -16.61
N VAL A 125 -0.10 0.68 -17.73
CA VAL A 125 1.23 1.07 -18.19
C VAL A 125 1.28 2.54 -18.58
N ARG A 126 2.49 3.10 -18.51
CA ARG A 126 2.83 4.46 -18.94
C ARG A 126 3.71 4.41 -20.17
N THR A 127 3.66 5.45 -20.98
CA THR A 127 4.60 5.63 -22.09
C THR A 127 6.04 5.49 -21.60
N GLY A 128 6.82 4.63 -22.25
CA GLY A 128 8.21 4.33 -21.90
C GLY A 128 8.41 3.12 -20.99
N ASP A 129 7.35 2.54 -20.41
CA ASP A 129 7.47 1.35 -19.57
C ASP A 129 7.94 0.14 -20.41
N LEU A 130 8.83 -0.68 -19.83
CA LEU A 130 9.23 -1.98 -20.38
C LEU A 130 8.08 -2.98 -20.16
N VAL A 131 7.47 -3.47 -21.24
CA VAL A 131 6.29 -4.35 -21.18
C VAL A 131 6.58 -5.80 -21.54
N ALA A 132 7.61 -6.06 -22.34
CA ALA A 132 8.04 -7.40 -22.69
C ALA A 132 9.53 -7.45 -23.08
N THR A 133 10.13 -8.63 -23.06
CA THR A 133 11.50 -8.88 -23.49
C THR A 133 11.66 -10.27 -24.09
N ILE A 134 12.32 -10.35 -25.25
CA ILE A 134 12.84 -11.61 -25.79
C ILE A 134 14.28 -11.76 -25.31
N LYS A 135 14.64 -12.97 -24.91
CA LYS A 135 16.01 -13.35 -24.58
C LYS A 135 16.39 -14.68 -25.21
N ILE A 136 17.43 -14.64 -26.04
CA ILE A 136 18.22 -15.79 -26.43
C ILE A 136 19.29 -16.00 -25.35
N ILE A 137 19.29 -17.16 -24.73
CA ILE A 137 20.13 -17.48 -23.57
C ILE A 137 21.56 -17.87 -24.00
N PRO A 138 21.74 -18.85 -24.91
CA PRO A 138 23.06 -19.16 -25.47
C PRO A 138 23.48 -18.14 -26.53
N LEU A 139 24.77 -18.17 -26.89
CA LEU A 139 25.33 -17.30 -27.94
C LEU A 139 24.80 -17.59 -29.35
N ALA A 140 24.13 -18.73 -29.53
CA ALA A 140 23.50 -19.14 -30.78
C ALA A 140 22.38 -20.14 -30.51
N VAL A 141 21.46 -20.27 -31.46
CA VAL A 141 20.33 -21.21 -31.39
C VAL A 141 20.02 -21.74 -32.79
N ALA A 142 19.46 -22.95 -32.87
CA ALA A 142 19.09 -23.56 -34.15
C ALA A 142 18.06 -22.68 -34.88
N GLY A 143 18.30 -22.40 -36.16
CA GLY A 143 17.39 -21.59 -36.98
C GLY A 143 16.01 -22.23 -37.14
N SER A 144 15.90 -23.56 -37.07
CA SER A 144 14.62 -24.28 -37.05
C SER A 144 13.80 -23.99 -35.80
N SER A 145 14.43 -23.89 -34.63
CA SER A 145 13.75 -23.50 -33.38
C SER A 145 13.24 -22.06 -33.47
N VAL A 146 14.04 -21.15 -34.04
CA VAL A 146 13.64 -19.75 -34.26
C VAL A 146 12.45 -19.64 -35.21
N GLU A 147 12.45 -20.38 -36.32
CA GLU A 147 11.35 -20.37 -37.27
C GLU A 147 10.06 -20.94 -36.66
N ALA A 148 10.15 -22.03 -35.89
CA ALA A 148 9.01 -22.61 -35.19
C ALA A 148 8.41 -21.62 -34.17
N ALA A 149 9.25 -20.95 -33.38
CA ALA A 149 8.81 -19.93 -32.43
C ALA A 149 8.20 -18.69 -33.14
N ALA A 150 8.80 -18.24 -34.25
CA ALA A 150 8.27 -17.16 -35.08
C ALA A 150 6.94 -17.51 -35.77
N ALA A 151 6.72 -18.78 -36.11
CA ALA A 151 5.44 -19.24 -36.65
C ALA A 151 4.30 -19.06 -35.64
N ILE A 152 4.54 -19.41 -34.36
CA ILE A 152 3.56 -19.22 -33.27
C ILE A 152 3.21 -17.74 -33.10
N LEU A 153 4.21 -16.84 -33.13
CA LEU A 153 3.99 -15.39 -33.02
C LEU A 153 3.17 -14.82 -34.20
N ARG A 154 3.22 -15.45 -35.37
CA ARG A 154 2.42 -15.05 -36.55
C ARG A 154 0.97 -15.51 -36.51
N GLU A 155 0.60 -16.41 -35.60
CA GLU A 155 -0.79 -16.88 -35.47
C GLU A 155 -1.72 -15.81 -34.87
N GLY A 156 -1.16 -14.83 -34.14
CA GLY A 156 -1.95 -13.76 -33.52
C GLY A 156 -1.11 -12.79 -32.69
N THR A 157 -1.78 -11.83 -32.06
CA THR A 157 -1.12 -10.81 -31.23
C THR A 157 -0.75 -11.38 -29.87
N ALA A 158 0.54 -11.68 -29.66
CA ALA A 158 1.06 -12.17 -28.37
C ALA A 158 0.80 -11.18 -27.23
N PHE A 159 1.03 -9.89 -27.50
CA PHE A 159 0.75 -8.80 -26.58
C PHE A 159 0.64 -7.47 -27.32
N GLN A 160 -0.05 -6.50 -26.72
CA GLN A 160 -0.21 -5.14 -27.22
C GLN A 160 -0.48 -4.18 -26.06
N VAL A 161 -0.45 -2.87 -26.31
CA VAL A 161 -1.01 -1.86 -25.40
C VAL A 161 -2.29 -1.30 -26.01
N ALA A 162 -3.39 -1.43 -25.27
CA ALA A 162 -4.64 -0.75 -25.59
C ALA A 162 -4.63 0.64 -24.98
N GLY A 163 -4.38 1.65 -25.81
CA GLY A 163 -4.35 3.05 -25.41
C GLY A 163 -5.63 3.50 -24.71
N TYR A 164 -5.49 4.33 -23.69
CA TYR A 164 -6.65 4.90 -23.01
C TYR A 164 -7.38 5.94 -23.86
N GLN A 165 -8.71 5.85 -23.83
CA GLN A 165 -9.63 6.78 -24.45
C GLN A 165 -10.07 7.83 -23.44
N SER A 166 -9.92 9.10 -23.78
CA SER A 166 -10.41 10.20 -22.94
C SER A 166 -11.93 10.17 -22.83
N ARG A 167 -12.44 10.28 -21.59
CA ARG A 167 -13.87 10.28 -21.24
C ARG A 167 -14.28 11.60 -20.59
N GLN A 168 -15.55 11.97 -20.80
CA GLN A 168 -16.24 13.02 -20.06
C GLN A 168 -16.85 12.43 -18.80
N VAL A 169 -16.22 12.67 -17.66
CA VAL A 169 -16.62 12.09 -16.38
C VAL A 169 -17.63 12.97 -15.65
N HIS A 170 -18.79 12.41 -15.36
CA HIS A 170 -19.79 13.01 -14.49
C HIS A 170 -19.66 12.41 -13.10
N LEU A 171 -19.16 13.20 -12.14
CA LEU A 171 -19.06 12.80 -10.75
C LEU A 171 -20.38 13.08 -10.02
N ILE A 172 -20.93 12.06 -9.38
CA ILE A 172 -22.09 12.18 -8.49
C ILE A 172 -21.63 11.75 -7.09
N ALA A 173 -21.69 12.64 -6.11
CA ALA A 173 -21.26 12.35 -4.75
C ALA A 173 -22.47 12.49 -3.81
N THR A 174 -22.86 11.40 -3.18
CA THR A 174 -23.98 11.43 -2.23
C THR A 174 -23.55 12.00 -0.88
N GLN A 175 -24.51 12.52 -0.11
CA GLN A 175 -24.30 13.23 1.14
C GLN A 175 -25.16 12.64 2.27
N LEU A 176 -24.54 12.58 3.46
CA LEU A 176 -25.18 12.37 4.76
C LEU A 176 -24.71 13.49 5.70
N PRO A 177 -25.47 13.85 6.75
CA PRO A 177 -25.09 14.93 7.67
C PRO A 177 -23.70 14.78 8.32
N SER A 178 -23.25 13.54 8.49
CA SER A 178 -21.94 13.19 9.05
C SER A 178 -20.77 13.37 8.07
N LEU A 179 -21.03 13.52 6.76
CA LEU A 179 -19.99 13.59 5.74
C LEU A 179 -19.53 15.04 5.50
N LYS A 180 -18.28 15.33 5.87
CA LYS A 180 -17.71 16.67 5.71
C LYS A 180 -17.49 17.02 4.22
N PRO A 181 -17.75 18.27 3.80
CA PRO A 181 -17.46 18.73 2.44
C PRO A 181 -16.01 18.47 1.99
N SER A 182 -15.04 18.62 2.89
CA SER A 182 -13.62 18.38 2.61
C SER A 182 -13.29 16.95 2.17
N VAL A 183 -14.09 15.95 2.59
CA VAL A 183 -13.95 14.56 2.13
C VAL A 183 -14.40 14.43 0.67
N MET A 184 -15.44 15.15 0.29
CA MET A 184 -15.94 15.19 -1.09
C MET A 184 -14.93 15.91 -2.00
N ASP A 185 -14.37 17.02 -1.54
CA ASP A 185 -13.32 17.76 -2.27
C ASP A 185 -12.05 16.91 -2.45
N LYS A 186 -11.69 16.09 -1.45
CA LYS A 186 -10.61 15.10 -1.58
C LYS A 186 -10.95 14.03 -2.62
N THR A 187 -12.21 13.61 -2.69
CA THR A 187 -12.66 12.57 -3.62
C THR A 187 -12.57 13.02 -5.07
N ALA A 188 -13.01 14.24 -5.37
CA ALA A 188 -12.85 14.83 -6.70
C ALA A 188 -11.37 14.89 -7.09
N ARG A 189 -10.50 15.43 -6.22
CA ARG A 189 -9.05 15.51 -6.47
C ARG A 189 -8.38 14.15 -6.71
N VAL A 190 -8.73 13.13 -5.93
CA VAL A 190 -8.20 11.77 -6.11
C VAL A 190 -8.69 11.18 -7.43
N LEU A 191 -9.96 11.40 -7.78
CA LEU A 191 -10.49 10.93 -9.06
C LEU A 191 -9.82 11.64 -10.25
N GLU A 192 -9.61 12.95 -10.19
CA GLU A 192 -8.86 13.71 -11.22
C GLU A 192 -7.46 13.13 -11.43
N ALA A 193 -6.74 12.81 -10.34
CA ALA A 193 -5.42 12.19 -10.42
C ALA A 193 -5.46 10.82 -11.12
N ARG A 194 -6.48 9.99 -10.86
CA ARG A 194 -6.66 8.69 -11.53
C ARG A 194 -6.95 8.86 -13.02
N LEU A 195 -7.78 9.84 -13.37
CA LEU A 195 -8.19 10.11 -14.74
C LEU A 195 -7.09 10.73 -15.61
N ALA A 196 -6.10 11.39 -15.00
CA ALA A 196 -5.03 12.10 -15.69
C ALA A 196 -4.29 11.24 -16.74
N SER A 197 -4.03 9.96 -16.42
CA SER A 197 -3.33 9.04 -17.33
C SER A 197 -4.05 8.78 -18.65
N SER A 198 -5.39 8.85 -18.63
CA SER A 198 -6.26 8.69 -19.80
C SER A 198 -6.66 10.01 -20.45
N GLN A 199 -6.20 11.14 -19.91
CA GLN A 199 -6.62 12.48 -20.31
C GLN A 199 -8.15 12.71 -20.17
N SER A 200 -8.83 11.89 -19.37
CA SER A 200 -10.24 12.06 -19.03
C SER A 200 -10.41 13.23 -18.05
N ARG A 201 -11.57 13.89 -18.08
CA ARG A 201 -11.84 15.07 -17.25
C ARG A 201 -13.18 14.98 -16.55
N ILE A 202 -13.25 15.49 -15.33
CA ILE A 202 -14.52 15.70 -14.64
C ILE A 202 -15.19 16.93 -15.28
N VAL A 203 -16.30 16.73 -15.97
CA VAL A 203 -17.05 17.80 -16.66
C VAL A 203 -18.23 18.31 -15.84
N SER A 204 -18.64 17.56 -14.82
CA SER A 204 -19.59 18.04 -13.81
C SER A 204 -19.47 17.26 -12.51
N GLU A 205 -19.70 17.95 -11.39
CA GLU A 205 -19.85 17.35 -10.07
C GLU A 205 -21.25 17.69 -9.52
N ASN A 206 -22.01 16.67 -9.10
CA ASN A 206 -23.31 16.85 -8.45
C ASN A 206 -23.26 16.25 -7.04
N ARG A 207 -23.59 17.06 -6.04
CA ARG A 207 -23.68 16.62 -4.64
C ARG A 207 -25.14 16.48 -4.26
N VAL A 208 -25.57 15.26 -3.93
CA VAL A 208 -27.00 14.94 -3.75
C VAL A 208 -27.26 14.18 -2.46
N PRO A 209 -28.49 14.18 -1.92
CA PRO A 209 -28.83 13.33 -0.77
C PRO A 209 -28.58 11.85 -1.08
N HIS A 210 -28.20 11.06 -0.07
CA HIS A 210 -28.01 9.61 -0.19
C HIS A 210 -29.36 8.86 -0.26
N ARG A 211 -30.12 9.10 -1.34
CA ARG A 211 -31.39 8.44 -1.71
C ARG A 211 -31.34 8.00 -3.18
N ALA A 212 -31.96 6.86 -3.51
CA ALA A 212 -31.87 6.27 -4.85
C ALA A 212 -32.42 7.21 -5.92
N GLU A 213 -33.53 7.90 -5.63
CA GLU A 213 -34.19 8.81 -6.57
C GLU A 213 -33.34 10.05 -6.86
N ALA A 214 -32.64 10.61 -5.86
CA ALA A 214 -31.75 11.76 -6.08
C ALA A 214 -30.56 11.40 -6.97
N VAL A 215 -30.01 10.21 -6.76
CA VAL A 215 -28.90 9.72 -7.57
C VAL A 215 -29.39 9.43 -8.99
N ALA A 216 -30.58 8.83 -9.14
CA ALA A 216 -31.19 8.59 -10.45
C ALA A 216 -31.45 9.91 -11.21
N GLU A 217 -32.05 10.89 -10.55
CA GLU A 217 -32.25 12.25 -11.09
C GLU A 217 -30.92 12.87 -11.55
N ALA A 218 -29.85 12.73 -10.76
CA ALA A 218 -28.52 13.25 -11.10
C ALA A 218 -27.87 12.48 -12.27
N ILE A 219 -28.06 11.17 -12.37
CA ILE A 219 -27.61 10.36 -13.52
C ILE A 219 -28.33 10.83 -14.78
N SER A 220 -29.68 10.89 -14.75
CA SER A 220 -30.47 11.35 -15.90
C SER A 220 -30.11 12.79 -16.31
N ALA A 221 -29.90 13.69 -15.34
CA ALA A 221 -29.49 15.07 -15.61
C ALA A 221 -28.08 15.15 -16.23
N ALA A 222 -27.13 14.30 -15.79
CA ALA A 222 -25.80 14.22 -16.38
C ALA A 222 -25.87 13.77 -17.85
N LEU A 223 -26.67 12.75 -18.14
CA LEU A 223 -26.83 12.16 -19.48
C LEU A 223 -27.66 13.01 -20.45
N SER A 224 -28.50 13.92 -19.92
CA SER A 224 -29.32 14.84 -20.73
C SER A 224 -28.55 16.07 -21.20
N LYS A 225 -27.35 16.33 -20.67
CA LYS A 225 -26.54 17.49 -21.08
C LYS A 225 -26.06 17.31 -22.53
N PRO A 226 -26.01 18.39 -23.32
CA PRO A 226 -25.42 18.34 -24.66
C PRO A 226 -23.98 17.80 -24.55
N LYS A 227 -23.61 16.85 -25.41
CA LYS A 227 -22.23 16.34 -25.46
C LYS A 227 -21.27 17.53 -25.63
N ALA A 228 -20.49 17.83 -24.60
CA ALA A 228 -19.73 19.08 -24.49
C ALA A 228 -18.66 19.22 -25.57
N GLU A 229 -18.20 18.09 -26.12
CA GLU A 229 -17.27 18.01 -27.25
C GLU A 229 -17.70 16.85 -28.16
N LYS A 230 -17.68 17.06 -29.48
CA LYS A 230 -17.92 15.96 -30.44
C LYS A 230 -16.76 14.96 -30.33
N GLY A 231 -17.01 13.78 -29.75
CA GLY A 231 -16.12 12.63 -29.86
C GLY A 231 -15.68 11.95 -28.57
N GLN A 232 -15.87 12.55 -27.39
CA GLN A 232 -15.55 11.89 -26.10
C GLN A 232 -16.79 11.20 -25.52
N PRO A 233 -16.75 9.91 -25.19
CA PRO A 233 -17.85 9.22 -24.53
C PRO A 233 -18.03 9.71 -23.09
N ALA A 234 -19.28 9.73 -22.62
CA ALA A 234 -19.56 9.99 -21.21
C ALA A 234 -19.17 8.78 -20.34
N LEU A 235 -18.90 9.05 -19.07
CA LEU A 235 -18.73 8.05 -18.01
C LEU A 235 -19.32 8.64 -16.72
N VAL A 236 -20.17 7.89 -16.02
CA VAL A 236 -20.73 8.35 -14.74
C VAL A 236 -20.04 7.61 -13.61
N ILE A 237 -19.58 8.36 -12.61
CA ILE A 237 -18.94 7.79 -11.41
C ILE A 237 -19.69 8.30 -10.18
N VAL A 238 -20.23 7.37 -9.41
CA VAL A 238 -21.04 7.63 -8.21
C VAL A 238 -20.23 7.26 -6.98
N PHE A 239 -20.01 8.21 -6.08
CA PHE A 239 -19.44 7.98 -4.75
C PHE A 239 -20.53 8.00 -3.67
N GLY A 240 -20.76 6.85 -3.05
CA GLY A 240 -21.66 6.67 -1.90
C GLY A 240 -21.15 7.39 -0.64
N ALA A 241 -22.05 8.05 0.11
CA ALA A 241 -21.82 8.53 1.47
C ALA A 241 -21.76 7.37 2.47
N SER A 242 -22.46 6.27 2.15
CA SER A 242 -22.38 4.98 2.82
C SER A 242 -21.85 3.91 1.86
N ALA A 243 -21.34 2.83 2.45
CA ALA A 243 -20.96 1.62 1.74
C ALA A 243 -22.20 0.92 1.16
N VAL A 244 -22.07 0.37 -0.05
CA VAL A 244 -23.11 -0.46 -0.66
C VAL A 244 -23.21 -1.78 0.12
N ALA A 245 -24.38 -2.06 0.66
CA ALA A 245 -24.64 -3.26 1.46
C ALA A 245 -25.31 -4.40 0.67
N ASP A 246 -26.08 -4.05 -0.37
CA ASP A 246 -26.92 -5.01 -1.09
C ASP A 246 -27.14 -4.61 -2.56
N ALA A 247 -27.62 -5.55 -3.39
CA ALA A 247 -27.97 -5.33 -4.78
C ALA A 247 -29.19 -4.39 -4.98
N ASP A 248 -29.95 -4.10 -3.93
CA ASP A 248 -31.08 -3.16 -3.93
C ASP A 248 -30.79 -1.88 -3.13
N ASP A 249 -29.54 -1.66 -2.72
CA ASP A 249 -29.10 -0.43 -2.06
C ASP A 249 -29.14 0.80 -3.01
N VAL A 250 -28.85 1.98 -2.47
CA VAL A 250 -29.01 3.29 -3.11
C VAL A 250 -28.44 3.37 -4.52
N ILE A 251 -27.21 2.91 -4.74
CA ILE A 251 -26.54 3.06 -6.05
C ILE A 251 -27.11 2.09 -7.11
N PRO A 252 -27.18 0.76 -6.86
CA PRO A 252 -27.84 -0.15 -7.79
C PRO A 252 -29.29 0.25 -8.09
N ALA A 253 -30.07 0.62 -7.06
CA ALA A 253 -31.46 1.06 -7.22
C ALA A 253 -31.55 2.33 -8.09
N ALA A 254 -30.65 3.30 -7.88
CA ALA A 254 -30.60 4.52 -8.67
C ALA A 254 -30.31 4.26 -10.16
N ILE A 255 -29.41 3.32 -10.47
CA ILE A 255 -29.14 2.92 -11.86
C ILE A 255 -30.41 2.38 -12.52
N ARG A 256 -31.15 1.49 -11.83
CA ARG A 256 -32.42 0.95 -12.35
C ARG A 256 -33.50 2.03 -12.50
N LEU A 257 -33.63 2.92 -11.52
CA LEU A 257 -34.58 4.04 -11.56
C LEU A 257 -34.27 5.03 -12.69
N ALA A 258 -33.00 5.22 -13.04
CA ALA A 258 -32.58 6.01 -14.20
C ALA A 258 -32.85 5.32 -15.55
N GLY A 259 -33.49 4.15 -15.56
CA GLY A 259 -33.76 3.34 -16.76
C GLY A 259 -32.59 2.47 -17.20
N GLY A 260 -31.60 2.27 -16.33
CA GLY A 260 -30.40 1.47 -16.59
C GLY A 260 -30.51 0.01 -16.17
N VAL A 261 -29.39 -0.70 -16.39
CA VAL A 261 -29.18 -2.09 -15.98
C VAL A 261 -27.97 -2.14 -15.04
N VAL A 262 -28.08 -2.94 -13.99
CA VAL A 262 -26.95 -3.24 -13.09
C VAL A 262 -26.30 -4.53 -13.59
N ASP A 263 -25.07 -4.43 -14.08
CA ASP A 263 -24.33 -5.55 -14.65
C ASP A 263 -23.67 -6.39 -13.54
N HIS A 264 -23.13 -5.73 -12.50
CA HIS A 264 -22.49 -6.40 -11.38
C HIS A 264 -22.53 -5.59 -10.08
N VAL A 265 -22.67 -6.30 -8.94
CA VAL A 265 -22.56 -5.72 -7.59
C VAL A 265 -21.56 -6.56 -6.81
N GLY A 266 -20.58 -5.89 -6.22
CA GLY A 266 -19.47 -6.50 -5.53
C GLY A 266 -18.29 -6.77 -6.45
N LEU A 267 -17.12 -7.02 -5.87
CA LEU A 267 -15.92 -7.42 -6.62
C LEU A 267 -15.04 -8.31 -5.73
N PRO A 268 -14.48 -9.43 -6.22
CA PRO A 268 -13.56 -10.26 -5.45
C PRO A 268 -12.14 -9.66 -5.40
N VAL A 269 -12.05 -8.34 -5.19
CA VAL A 269 -10.79 -7.57 -5.09
C VAL A 269 -10.85 -6.69 -3.85
N ASP A 270 -9.77 -6.65 -3.08
CA ASP A 270 -9.67 -5.85 -1.86
C ASP A 270 -8.34 -5.06 -1.79
N PRO A 271 -8.41 -3.74 -1.53
CA PRO A 271 -9.62 -2.91 -1.41
C PRO A 271 -10.36 -2.77 -2.76
N GLY A 272 -11.70 -2.73 -2.74
CA GLY A 272 -12.54 -2.56 -3.95
C GLY A 272 -13.84 -3.36 -3.99
N ASN A 273 -14.05 -4.21 -2.99
CA ASN A 273 -15.09 -5.24 -2.94
C ASN A 273 -16.54 -4.79 -3.00
N LEU A 274 -16.83 -3.50 -2.75
CA LEU A 274 -18.19 -2.94 -2.74
C LEU A 274 -18.49 -2.12 -4.01
N LEU A 275 -17.76 -2.37 -5.09
CA LEU A 275 -17.97 -1.71 -6.37
C LEU A 275 -19.31 -2.15 -6.99
N VAL A 276 -19.97 -1.22 -7.67
CA VAL A 276 -21.14 -1.49 -8.52
C VAL A 276 -20.79 -1.10 -9.94
N LEU A 277 -21.09 -1.96 -10.90
CA LEU A 277 -20.99 -1.65 -12.32
C LEU A 277 -22.38 -1.80 -12.96
N GLY A 278 -22.78 -0.80 -13.72
CA GLY A 278 -23.99 -0.83 -14.52
C GLY A 278 -23.90 0.13 -15.69
N ARG A 279 -25.02 0.35 -16.36
CA ARG A 279 -25.12 1.22 -17.51
C ARG A 279 -26.51 1.84 -17.65
N VAL A 280 -26.56 3.04 -18.22
CA VAL A 280 -27.81 3.69 -18.65
C VAL A 280 -27.69 3.99 -20.13
N GLY A 281 -28.44 3.26 -20.95
CA GLY A 281 -28.17 3.19 -22.40
C GLY A 281 -26.79 2.60 -22.67
N ASP A 282 -25.96 3.35 -23.40
CA ASP A 282 -24.57 2.99 -23.75
C ASP A 282 -23.53 3.59 -22.81
N VAL A 283 -23.95 4.31 -21.75
CA VAL A 283 -23.02 4.97 -20.82
C VAL A 283 -22.80 4.12 -19.59
N GLU A 284 -21.54 3.80 -19.31
CA GLU A 284 -21.15 3.08 -18.10
C GLU A 284 -21.36 3.94 -16.84
N VAL A 285 -21.85 3.31 -15.79
CA VAL A 285 -22.05 3.88 -14.45
C VAL A 285 -21.29 3.05 -13.44
N ILE A 286 -20.28 3.66 -12.80
CA ILE A 286 -19.48 3.01 -11.76
C ILE A 286 -19.91 3.54 -10.39
N GLY A 287 -20.46 2.69 -9.54
CA GLY A 287 -20.57 2.93 -8.10
C GLY A 287 -19.22 2.64 -7.43
N ALA A 288 -18.46 3.69 -7.16
CA ALA A 288 -17.13 3.57 -6.57
C ALA A 288 -17.23 3.26 -5.06
N PRO A 289 -16.45 2.28 -4.56
CA PRO A 289 -16.41 1.97 -3.14
C PRO A 289 -15.74 3.10 -2.35
N GLY A 290 -16.10 3.26 -1.07
CA GLY A 290 -15.57 4.33 -0.23
C GLY A 290 -14.03 4.36 -0.12
N CYS A 291 -13.39 3.19 -0.19
CA CYS A 291 -11.93 3.06 -0.18
C CYS A 291 -11.24 3.67 -1.42
N ALA A 292 -11.95 3.88 -2.54
CA ALA A 292 -11.43 4.55 -3.73
C ALA A 292 -11.17 6.07 -3.52
N ARG A 293 -11.58 6.64 -2.38
CA ARG A 293 -11.20 8.00 -1.93
C ARG A 293 -9.74 8.09 -1.46
N SER A 294 -9.05 6.96 -1.36
CA SER A 294 -7.59 6.85 -1.16
C SER A 294 -6.87 6.89 -2.52
N PRO A 295 -5.64 7.42 -2.61
CA PRO A 295 -4.83 7.35 -3.83
C PRO A 295 -4.20 5.97 -4.09
N LYS A 296 -4.27 5.03 -3.13
CA LYS A 296 -3.72 3.66 -3.29
C LYS A 296 -4.50 2.86 -4.35
N GLU A 297 -3.86 1.86 -4.95
CA GLU A 297 -4.51 0.95 -5.90
C GLU A 297 -5.75 0.29 -5.29
N ASN A 298 -6.80 0.17 -6.10
CA ASN A 298 -8.11 -0.33 -5.71
C ASN A 298 -8.72 -1.15 -6.85
N GLY A 299 -9.62 -2.08 -6.55
CA GLY A 299 -10.42 -2.78 -7.57
C GLY A 299 -11.24 -1.84 -8.45
N PHE A 300 -11.53 -0.62 -7.97
CA PHE A 300 -12.04 0.48 -8.79
C PHE A 300 -11.14 0.79 -10.00
N ASP A 301 -9.82 0.80 -9.83
CA ASP A 301 -8.87 1.07 -10.91
C ASP A 301 -8.90 -0.02 -11.98
N TRP A 302 -9.10 -1.27 -11.57
CA TRP A 302 -9.18 -2.40 -12.49
C TRP A 302 -10.37 -2.26 -13.43
N VAL A 303 -11.53 -1.84 -12.91
CA VAL A 303 -12.73 -1.56 -13.70
C VAL A 303 -12.56 -0.30 -14.53
N LEU A 304 -12.06 0.78 -13.93
CA LEU A 304 -11.87 2.07 -14.59
C LEU A 304 -10.93 1.93 -15.80
N ASN A 305 -9.74 1.36 -15.63
CA ASN A 305 -8.73 1.23 -16.68
C ASN A 305 -9.24 0.40 -17.87
N ARG A 306 -10.05 -0.62 -17.60
CA ARG A 306 -10.70 -1.44 -18.62
C ARG A 306 -11.71 -0.66 -19.45
N ILE A 307 -12.58 0.12 -18.79
CA ILE A 307 -13.53 1.02 -19.47
C ILE A 307 -12.79 2.08 -20.30
N LEU A 308 -11.71 2.65 -19.74
CA LEU A 308 -10.88 3.64 -20.41
C LEU A 308 -10.14 3.05 -21.62
N ALA A 309 -9.74 1.78 -21.57
CA ALA A 309 -9.12 1.08 -22.69
C ALA A 309 -10.14 0.60 -23.75
N GLY A 310 -11.46 0.82 -23.53
CA GLY A 310 -12.51 0.35 -24.44
C GLY A 310 -12.87 -1.13 -24.28
N HIS A 311 -12.51 -1.75 -23.15
CA HIS A 311 -12.73 -3.15 -22.83
C HIS A 311 -13.51 -3.27 -21.51
N PRO A 312 -14.74 -2.76 -21.39
CA PRO A 312 -15.52 -2.85 -20.15
C PRO A 312 -15.61 -4.32 -19.70
N PRO A 313 -15.31 -4.61 -18.42
CA PRO A 313 -15.27 -6.00 -17.95
C PRO A 313 -16.67 -6.58 -17.90
N ASP A 314 -16.80 -7.83 -18.31
CA ASP A 314 -18.04 -8.58 -18.11
C ASP A 314 -18.08 -9.26 -16.72
N ARG A 315 -19.21 -9.87 -16.42
CA ARG A 315 -19.43 -10.58 -15.15
C ARG A 315 -18.45 -11.73 -14.94
N ALA A 316 -18.11 -12.49 -15.99
CA ALA A 316 -17.22 -13.63 -15.89
C ALA A 316 -15.80 -13.16 -15.55
N GLU A 317 -15.36 -12.07 -16.17
CA GLU A 317 -14.07 -11.46 -15.87
C GLU A 317 -14.01 -10.93 -14.44
N MET A 318 -14.99 -10.11 -14.03
CA MET A 318 -15.03 -9.51 -12.69
C MET A 318 -15.03 -10.58 -11.58
N THR A 319 -15.82 -11.65 -11.76
CA THR A 319 -15.87 -12.74 -10.77
C THR A 319 -14.60 -13.60 -10.75
N GLY A 320 -13.81 -13.59 -11.83
CA GLY A 320 -12.53 -14.28 -11.92
C GLY A 320 -11.36 -13.59 -11.22
N TRP A 321 -11.53 -12.35 -10.75
CA TRP A 321 -10.45 -11.54 -10.15
C TRP A 321 -10.05 -11.92 -8.71
N GLY A 322 -10.61 -12.99 -8.15
CA GLY A 322 -10.28 -13.44 -6.80
C GLY A 322 -8.81 -13.83 -6.61
N VAL A 323 -8.20 -14.49 -7.60
CA VAL A 323 -6.77 -14.83 -7.57
C VAL A 323 -5.97 -13.58 -7.95
N GLY A 324 -5.12 -13.11 -7.05
CA GLY A 324 -4.40 -11.84 -7.21
C GLY A 324 -5.22 -10.61 -6.85
N GLY A 325 -6.49 -10.76 -6.45
CA GLY A 325 -7.37 -9.67 -6.04
C GLY A 325 -7.04 -9.07 -4.66
N LEU A 326 -6.00 -9.53 -3.98
CA LEU A 326 -5.51 -8.90 -2.74
C LEU A 326 -4.38 -7.93 -3.09
N LEU A 327 -4.74 -6.66 -3.31
CA LEU A 327 -3.85 -5.66 -3.93
C LEU A 327 -2.75 -5.13 -3.01
N MET A 328 -2.98 -5.16 -1.70
CA MET A 328 -1.97 -4.74 -0.75
C MET A 328 -1.23 -5.97 -0.24
N GLU A 329 0.10 -5.92 -0.22
CA GLU A 329 0.83 -6.66 0.81
C GLU A 329 0.23 -6.23 2.15
N ILE A 330 -0.20 -7.22 2.91
CA ILE A 330 -0.90 -7.10 4.17
C ILE A 330 -0.11 -6.15 5.12
N PRO A 331 -0.55 -4.92 5.46
CA PRO A 331 -0.68 -4.63 6.87
C PRO A 331 -1.83 -5.53 7.31
N SER A 332 -1.60 -6.40 8.29
CA SER A 332 -2.61 -7.32 8.81
C SER A 332 -3.96 -6.62 8.80
N ARG A 333 -4.87 -7.04 7.91
CA ARG A 333 -6.28 -6.67 8.11
C ARG A 333 -6.53 -7.02 9.57
N PRO A 334 -7.09 -6.12 10.39
CA PRO A 334 -7.67 -6.57 11.64
C PRO A 334 -8.77 -7.54 11.23
N LEU A 335 -8.42 -8.82 11.18
CA LEU A 335 -9.28 -9.92 10.78
C LEU A 335 -10.45 -9.90 11.75
N PRO A 336 -11.68 -9.61 11.30
CA PRO A 336 -12.81 -9.61 12.23
C PRO A 336 -13.14 -11.00 12.77
N ARG A 337 -12.43 -12.06 12.35
CA ARG A 337 -12.75 -13.47 12.68
C ARG A 337 -11.57 -14.45 12.82
N LEU A 338 -10.29 -14.04 12.72
CA LEU A 338 -9.16 -14.98 12.84
C LEU A 338 -8.20 -14.72 14.01
N THR A 339 -8.44 -13.69 14.83
CA THR A 339 -7.85 -13.54 16.17
C THR A 339 -8.88 -13.67 17.28
N ALA A 340 -10.01 -14.33 17.00
CA ALA A 340 -10.72 -15.03 18.06
C ALA A 340 -9.89 -16.29 18.41
N THR A 341 -8.73 -16.11 19.02
CA THR A 341 -8.33 -17.06 20.05
C THR A 341 -9.46 -17.02 21.05
N ALA A 342 -10.26 -18.08 21.06
CA ALA A 342 -11.20 -18.36 22.14
C ALA A 342 -10.42 -18.18 23.45
N ASP A 343 -10.66 -17.05 24.14
CA ASP A 343 -10.42 -16.76 25.57
C ASP A 343 -10.01 -15.30 25.88
N SER A 344 -9.73 -14.41 24.91
CA SER A 344 -9.41 -13.00 25.24
C SER A 344 -10.65 -12.12 25.32
N ASP A 345 -10.92 -11.55 26.50
CA ASP A 345 -11.96 -10.55 26.73
C ASP A 345 -11.73 -9.32 25.81
N PRO A 346 -12.68 -8.95 24.92
CA PRO A 346 -12.56 -7.78 24.06
C PRO A 346 -12.48 -6.45 24.85
N ALA A 347 -12.74 -6.46 26.15
CA ALA A 347 -12.54 -5.34 27.06
C ALA A 347 -11.13 -5.30 27.71
N ALA A 348 -10.30 -6.33 27.53
CA ALA A 348 -8.94 -6.37 28.09
C ALA A 348 -8.06 -5.27 27.48
N LEU A 349 -7.40 -4.49 28.32
CA LEU A 349 -6.69 -3.28 27.89
C LEU A 349 -5.31 -3.20 28.53
N GLY A 350 -4.28 -2.92 27.72
CA GLY A 350 -2.95 -2.59 28.25
C GLY A 350 -2.88 -1.13 28.65
N LEU A 351 -2.45 -0.82 29.88
CA LEU A 351 -2.20 0.56 30.30
C LEU A 351 -0.73 0.86 30.09
N VAL A 352 -0.44 1.85 29.24
CA VAL A 352 0.92 2.30 28.93
C VAL A 352 1.11 3.71 29.48
N VAL A 353 1.95 3.83 30.49
CA VAL A 353 2.33 5.09 31.11
C VAL A 353 3.63 5.58 30.49
N LEU A 354 3.61 6.71 29.80
CA LEU A 354 4.79 7.30 29.19
C LEU A 354 5.55 8.15 30.22
N ALA A 355 6.76 7.72 30.56
CA ALA A 355 7.65 8.35 31.55
C ALA A 355 9.07 8.61 31.02
N ALA A 356 9.29 8.53 29.70
CA ALA A 356 10.62 8.64 29.07
C ALA A 356 11.08 10.09 28.76
N GLY A 357 10.25 11.09 29.07
CA GLY A 357 10.50 12.49 28.70
C GLY A 357 11.70 13.11 29.41
N ARG A 358 12.42 14.01 28.71
CA ARG A 358 13.66 14.65 29.20
C ARG A 358 13.44 15.80 30.20
N ALA A 359 12.19 16.19 30.45
CA ALA A 359 11.82 17.32 31.30
C ALA A 359 12.59 18.63 30.97
N SER A 360 12.83 18.91 29.68
CA SER A 360 13.71 20.00 29.21
C SER A 360 13.30 21.41 29.64
N ARG A 361 12.03 21.61 30.03
CA ARG A 361 11.47 22.88 30.52
C ARG A 361 11.70 23.13 32.02
N MET A 362 12.32 22.18 32.74
CA MET A 362 12.57 22.25 34.18
C MET A 362 13.87 22.98 34.57
N GLY A 363 14.67 23.43 33.60
CA GLY A 363 15.94 24.13 33.82
C GLY A 363 17.14 23.22 34.15
N GLU A 364 18.33 23.81 34.28
CA GLU A 364 19.61 23.10 34.49
C GLU A 364 19.83 22.58 35.93
N GLY A 365 18.85 22.75 36.82
CA GLY A 365 18.97 22.45 38.26
C GLY A 365 18.92 20.97 38.67
N GLY A 366 18.96 20.03 37.72
CA GLY A 366 18.96 18.59 38.02
C GLY A 366 17.64 18.03 38.57
N HIS A 367 16.55 18.80 38.60
CA HIS A 367 15.24 18.34 39.06
C HIS A 367 14.42 17.70 37.92
N HIS A 368 13.76 16.57 38.18
CA HIS A 368 12.88 15.92 37.19
C HIS A 368 11.41 16.06 37.58
N LYS A 369 10.57 16.56 36.66
CA LYS A 369 9.12 16.75 36.94
C LYS A 369 8.41 15.51 37.47
N LEU A 370 8.81 14.33 36.98
CA LEU A 370 8.22 13.04 37.38
C LEU A 370 8.62 12.59 38.80
N LEU A 371 9.70 13.16 39.36
CA LEU A 371 10.17 12.89 40.72
C LEU A 371 9.71 13.97 41.73
N ALA A 372 9.01 15.02 41.26
CA ALA A 372 8.37 15.98 42.16
C ALA A 372 7.34 15.26 43.04
N GLU A 373 7.29 15.63 44.31
CA GLU A 373 6.40 14.99 45.27
C GLU A 373 5.08 15.75 45.38
N PHE A 374 3.98 15.02 45.31
CA PHE A 374 2.64 15.49 45.61
C PHE A 374 2.16 14.72 46.85
N GLU A 375 1.93 15.43 47.95
CA GLU A 375 1.55 14.82 49.23
C GLU A 375 2.57 13.76 49.72
N GLY A 376 3.85 13.96 49.41
CA GLY A 376 4.95 13.05 49.78
C GLY A 376 5.15 11.85 48.85
N GLU A 377 4.39 11.75 47.75
CA GLU A 377 4.52 10.69 46.75
C GLU A 377 5.10 11.25 45.43
N PRO A 378 6.14 10.63 44.83
CA PRO A 378 6.63 11.03 43.51
C PRO A 378 5.54 10.98 42.44
N LEU A 379 5.47 11.98 41.57
CA LEU A 379 4.42 12.12 40.57
C LEU A 379 4.26 10.88 39.67
N VAL A 380 5.36 10.29 39.20
CA VAL A 380 5.29 9.05 38.40
C VAL A 380 4.68 7.89 39.20
N ARG A 381 4.99 7.80 40.49
CA ARG A 381 4.46 6.76 41.38
C ARG A 381 2.95 6.96 41.57
N ARG A 382 2.52 8.20 41.78
CA ARG A 382 1.09 8.58 41.87
C ARG A 382 0.33 8.18 40.59
N SER A 383 0.82 8.56 39.42
CA SER A 383 0.19 8.25 38.13
C SER A 383 0.08 6.73 37.89
N VAL A 384 1.14 5.98 38.22
CA VAL A 384 1.14 4.51 38.09
C VAL A 384 0.22 3.85 39.11
N ARG A 385 0.15 4.37 40.35
CA ARG A 385 -0.77 3.89 41.37
C ARG A 385 -2.23 4.07 40.94
N GLN A 386 -2.60 5.23 40.38
CA GLN A 386 -3.94 5.47 39.84
C GLN A 386 -4.28 4.47 38.70
N ALA A 387 -3.32 4.18 37.82
CA ALA A 387 -3.48 3.19 36.76
C ALA A 387 -3.72 1.76 37.30
N LEU A 388 -3.01 1.37 38.37
CA LEU A 388 -3.20 0.08 39.04
C LEU A 388 -4.53 -0.01 39.79
N GLU A 389 -4.94 1.05 40.48
CA GLU A 389 -6.19 1.14 41.24
C GLU A 389 -7.43 1.04 40.36
N ALA A 390 -7.33 1.47 39.10
CA ALA A 390 -8.42 1.34 38.13
C ALA A 390 -8.77 -0.12 37.80
N LYS A 391 -7.86 -1.08 38.05
CA LYS A 391 -8.05 -2.53 37.81
C LYS A 391 -8.53 -2.88 36.40
N VAL A 392 -8.08 -2.12 35.41
CA VAL A 392 -8.50 -2.26 34.01
C VAL A 392 -7.65 -3.30 33.26
N GLY A 393 -6.37 -3.45 33.62
CA GLY A 393 -5.47 -4.41 32.97
C GLY A 393 -4.01 -4.23 33.39
N PRO A 394 -3.07 -4.93 32.73
CA PRO A 394 -1.67 -4.84 33.07
C PRO A 394 -1.10 -3.46 32.77
N VAL A 395 -0.31 -2.93 33.71
CA VAL A 395 0.35 -1.63 33.58
C VAL A 395 1.79 -1.83 33.11
N THR A 396 2.16 -1.14 32.04
CA THR A 396 3.51 -1.02 31.51
C THR A 396 3.94 0.44 31.62
N VAL A 397 5.14 0.68 32.16
CA VAL A 397 5.72 2.02 32.26
C VAL A 397 6.92 2.09 31.34
N VAL A 398 6.88 3.02 30.39
CA VAL A 398 7.97 3.25 29.43
C VAL A 398 8.88 4.34 29.99
N THR A 399 10.10 3.96 30.34
CA THR A 399 11.13 4.85 30.89
C THR A 399 12.18 5.19 29.83
N GLY A 400 13.07 6.13 30.12
CA GLY A 400 14.14 6.56 29.22
C GLY A 400 15.14 7.44 29.97
N HIS A 401 15.06 8.76 29.80
CA HIS A 401 15.88 9.68 30.59
C HIS A 401 15.71 9.45 32.10
N ARG A 402 16.83 9.34 32.85
CA ARG A 402 16.85 9.04 34.31
C ARG A 402 16.09 7.75 34.69
N ASN A 403 16.13 6.73 33.83
CA ASN A 403 15.48 5.44 34.06
C ASN A 403 15.73 4.86 35.47
N ALA A 404 16.98 4.84 35.96
CA ALA A 404 17.31 4.27 37.26
C ALA A 404 16.49 4.89 38.42
N GLU A 405 16.38 6.22 38.45
CA GLU A 405 15.68 6.93 39.52
C GLU A 405 14.16 6.79 39.40
N ILE A 406 13.64 6.73 38.17
CA ILE A 406 12.23 6.44 37.91
C ILE A 406 11.90 5.00 38.33
N ALA A 407 12.78 4.05 38.04
CA ALA A 407 12.63 2.65 38.45
C ALA A 407 12.65 2.52 39.98
N ASP A 408 13.54 3.23 40.66
CA ASP A 408 13.60 3.27 42.13
C ASP A 408 12.31 3.84 42.73
N ALA A 409 11.78 4.94 42.18
CA ALA A 409 10.51 5.52 42.62
C ALA A 409 9.30 4.57 42.43
N LEU A 410 9.39 3.64 41.47
CA LEU A 410 8.36 2.66 41.15
C LEU A 410 8.59 1.28 41.78
N ALA A 411 9.67 1.13 42.56
CA ALA A 411 10.00 -0.13 43.21
C ALA A 411 8.82 -0.67 44.05
N GLY A 412 8.62 -1.98 43.98
CA GLY A 412 7.57 -2.70 44.70
C GLY A 412 6.17 -2.64 44.06
N LEU A 413 5.97 -1.92 42.96
CA LEU A 413 4.69 -1.90 42.25
C LEU A 413 4.60 -3.08 41.24
N PRO A 414 3.41 -3.71 41.08
CA PRO A 414 3.22 -4.84 40.16
C PRO A 414 3.08 -4.37 38.70
N ILE A 415 4.17 -3.84 38.13
CA ILE A 415 4.23 -3.26 36.78
C ILE A 415 5.29 -3.91 35.91
N LYS A 416 5.19 -3.74 34.58
CA LYS A 416 6.30 -4.00 33.65
C LYS A 416 7.02 -2.69 33.36
N LEU A 417 8.29 -2.58 33.75
CA LEU A 417 9.16 -1.48 33.32
C LEU A 417 9.80 -1.84 31.98
N VAL A 418 9.78 -0.90 31.03
CA VAL A 418 10.42 -1.06 29.72
C VAL A 418 11.25 0.18 29.41
N ASP A 419 12.53 -0.02 29.17
CA ASP A 419 13.46 1.04 28.79
C ASP A 419 13.34 1.37 27.30
N ASN A 420 13.22 2.66 26.98
CA ASN A 420 13.27 3.17 25.60
C ASN A 420 14.64 3.82 25.35
N PRO A 421 15.61 3.14 24.72
CA PRO A 421 16.93 3.71 24.46
C PRO A 421 16.88 4.90 23.49
N ASP A 422 15.86 4.96 22.64
CA ASP A 422 15.66 6.00 21.62
C ASP A 422 14.75 7.14 22.11
N TYR A 423 14.64 7.37 23.43
CA TYR A 423 13.77 8.40 24.01
C TYR A 423 14.07 9.82 23.47
N ALA A 424 15.29 10.07 23.00
CA ALA A 424 15.70 11.36 22.44
C ALA A 424 15.07 11.65 21.07
N SER A 425 14.56 10.65 20.37
CA SER A 425 13.93 10.80 19.04
C SER A 425 12.51 11.35 19.08
N GLY A 426 11.89 11.45 20.26
CA GLY A 426 10.56 12.04 20.49
C GLY A 426 9.51 11.06 21.00
N MET A 427 8.28 11.53 21.15
CA MET A 427 7.17 10.72 21.71
C MET A 427 6.85 9.45 20.90
N ALA A 428 7.13 9.42 19.58
CA ALA A 428 6.82 8.26 18.74
C ALA A 428 7.57 6.99 19.18
N SER A 429 8.85 7.08 19.55
CA SER A 429 9.61 5.92 20.03
C SER A 429 9.02 5.35 21.32
N SER A 430 8.58 6.21 22.23
CA SER A 430 7.97 5.79 23.50
C SER A 430 6.62 5.09 23.29
N LEU A 431 5.82 5.58 22.34
CA LEU A 431 4.56 4.93 21.94
C LEU A 431 4.81 3.55 21.33
N LYS A 432 5.84 3.40 20.48
CA LYS A 432 6.20 2.10 19.89
C LYS A 432 6.68 1.10 20.94
N THR A 433 7.51 1.55 21.89
CA THR A 433 8.00 0.71 22.98
C THR A 433 6.86 0.21 23.87
N GLY A 434 5.92 1.09 24.21
CA GLY A 434 4.71 0.71 24.96
C GLY A 434 3.77 -0.20 24.17
N LEU A 435 3.65 0.03 22.87
CA LEU A 435 2.87 -0.81 21.96
C LEU A 435 3.43 -2.22 21.89
N ALA A 436 4.74 -2.39 21.70
CA ALA A 436 5.38 -3.71 21.66
C ALA A 436 5.07 -4.52 22.93
N ALA A 437 5.13 -3.89 24.10
CA ALA A 437 4.78 -4.54 25.37
C ALA A 437 3.29 -4.91 25.49
N THR A 438 2.41 -4.20 24.79
CA THR A 438 0.97 -4.50 24.70
C THR A 438 0.71 -5.66 23.75
N GLU A 439 1.39 -5.68 22.59
CA GLU A 439 1.32 -6.76 21.60
C GLU A 439 1.90 -8.08 22.13
N ASP A 440 3.00 -8.04 22.90
CA ASP A 440 3.59 -9.22 23.57
C ASP A 440 2.58 -9.97 24.44
N LYS A 441 1.58 -9.26 24.97
CA LYS A 441 0.52 -9.81 25.83
C LYS A 441 -0.77 -10.16 25.07
N GLY A 442 -0.80 -9.94 23.76
CA GLY A 442 -1.97 -10.21 22.91
C GLY A 442 -3.19 -9.34 23.25
N LEU A 443 -3.00 -8.13 23.76
CA LEU A 443 -4.10 -7.28 24.22
C LEU A 443 -4.78 -6.55 23.04
N PRO A 444 -6.13 -6.49 22.99
CA PRO A 444 -6.89 -5.91 21.87
C PRO A 444 -6.91 -4.38 21.83
N GLY A 445 -6.32 -3.70 22.84
CA GLY A 445 -6.22 -2.24 22.88
C GLY A 445 -5.19 -1.76 23.91
N MET A 446 -4.78 -0.50 23.74
CA MET A 446 -3.83 0.19 24.62
C MET A 446 -4.42 1.52 25.10
N MET A 447 -4.43 1.76 26.41
CA MET A 447 -4.62 3.10 26.97
C MET A 447 -3.27 3.77 27.17
N VAL A 448 -3.08 4.93 26.55
CA VAL A 448 -1.90 5.76 26.75
C VAL A 448 -2.19 6.80 27.82
N LEU A 449 -1.40 6.76 28.89
CA LEU A 449 -1.38 7.75 29.97
C LEU A 449 -0.04 8.50 29.96
N LEU A 450 -0.07 9.77 30.36
CA LEU A 450 1.15 10.56 30.56
C LEU A 450 1.47 10.60 32.05
N ALA A 451 2.73 10.38 32.40
CA ALA A 451 3.15 10.29 33.81
C ALA A 451 3.10 11.63 34.57
N ASP A 452 2.98 12.75 33.85
CA ASP A 452 3.04 14.13 34.35
C ASP A 452 1.66 14.78 34.56
N MET A 453 0.58 13.97 34.59
CA MET A 453 -0.79 14.44 34.77
C MET A 453 -1.30 14.10 36.19
N PRO A 454 -1.09 14.97 37.20
CA PRO A 454 -1.30 14.65 38.63
C PRO A 454 -2.77 14.38 39.01
N ASN A 455 -3.71 14.86 38.22
CA ASN A 455 -5.13 14.90 38.55
C ASN A 455 -5.96 13.83 37.82
N VAL A 456 -5.35 12.99 36.97
CA VAL A 456 -6.05 11.86 36.37
C VAL A 456 -6.24 10.78 37.43
N SER A 457 -7.49 10.49 37.78
CA SER A 457 -7.85 9.54 38.83
C SER A 457 -8.13 8.13 38.29
N ALA A 458 -8.11 7.13 39.17
CA ALA A 458 -8.52 5.76 38.85
C ALA A 458 -9.97 5.69 38.30
N ALA A 459 -10.85 6.57 38.76
CA ALA A 459 -12.23 6.66 38.29
C ALA A 459 -12.31 7.15 36.82
N ASP A 460 -11.47 8.11 36.43
CA ASP A 460 -11.39 8.60 35.06
C ASP A 460 -10.91 7.50 34.11
N ILE A 461 -9.85 6.79 34.49
CA ILE A 461 -9.29 5.66 33.74
C ILE A 461 -10.36 4.56 33.57
N ALA A 462 -11.08 4.22 34.64
CA ALA A 462 -12.17 3.25 34.60
C ALA A 462 -13.34 3.71 33.71
N ALA A 463 -13.66 5.01 33.69
CA ALA A 463 -14.71 5.56 32.84
C ALA A 463 -14.37 5.43 31.35
N LEU A 464 -13.12 5.76 30.95
CA LEU A 464 -12.65 5.55 29.58
C LEU A 464 -12.67 4.06 29.20
N ALA A 465 -12.19 3.17 30.08
CA ALA A 465 -12.20 1.73 29.85
C ALA A 465 -13.63 1.19 29.69
N SER A 466 -14.59 1.67 30.48
CA SER A 466 -16.00 1.31 30.35
C SER A 466 -16.59 1.76 29.01
N ALA A 467 -16.27 2.96 28.54
CA ALA A 467 -16.70 3.44 27.23
C ALA A 467 -16.10 2.59 26.09
N TYR A 468 -14.84 2.18 26.21
CA TYR A 468 -14.18 1.29 25.27
C TYR A 468 -14.84 -0.08 25.21
N ALA A 469 -15.09 -0.69 26.38
CA ALA A 469 -15.79 -1.97 26.49
C ALA A 469 -17.20 -1.91 25.87
N LYS A 470 -17.97 -0.85 26.14
CA LYS A 470 -19.30 -0.62 25.54
C LYS A 470 -19.27 -0.47 24.01
N SER A 471 -18.14 -0.04 23.45
CA SER A 471 -17.93 0.02 22.00
C SER A 471 -17.59 -1.33 21.35
N GLY A 472 -17.47 -2.40 22.15
CA GLY A 472 -16.99 -3.71 21.71
C GLY A 472 -15.50 -3.71 21.36
N GLY A 473 -14.71 -2.81 21.95
CA GLY A 473 -13.26 -2.73 21.75
C GLY A 473 -12.80 -2.13 20.42
N LYS A 474 -13.71 -1.47 19.67
CA LYS A 474 -13.45 -1.03 18.28
C LYS A 474 -13.24 0.47 18.12
N ALA A 475 -13.70 1.28 19.07
CA ALA A 475 -13.61 2.73 18.99
C ALA A 475 -12.30 3.26 19.60
N VAL A 476 -11.85 4.40 19.09
CA VAL A 476 -10.91 5.24 19.83
C VAL A 476 -11.70 5.94 20.94
N VAL A 477 -11.23 5.88 22.18
CA VAL A 477 -11.84 6.61 23.30
C VAL A 477 -10.85 7.63 23.81
N ARG A 478 -11.22 8.89 23.95
CA ARG A 478 -10.31 9.93 24.45
C ARG A 478 -10.95 10.76 25.54
N ALA A 479 -10.12 11.17 26.50
CA ALA A 479 -10.50 12.16 27.48
C ALA A 479 -10.74 13.52 26.83
N VAL A 480 -11.74 14.25 27.31
CA VAL A 480 -12.00 15.65 26.93
C VAL A 480 -12.28 16.50 28.18
N SER A 481 -12.05 17.80 28.04
CA SER A 481 -12.43 18.87 28.98
C SER A 481 -13.15 19.95 28.19
N ASP A 482 -14.43 20.19 28.46
CA ASP A 482 -15.26 21.18 27.76
C ASP A 482 -15.23 21.00 26.23
N GLY A 483 -15.30 19.73 25.79
CA GLY A 483 -15.20 19.35 24.37
C GLY A 483 -13.80 19.51 23.75
N GLN A 484 -12.82 19.99 24.51
CA GLN A 484 -11.43 20.04 24.08
C GLN A 484 -10.74 18.74 24.43
N ARG A 485 -10.11 18.11 23.43
CA ARG A 485 -9.37 16.87 23.60
C ARG A 485 -8.23 16.97 24.62
N GLY A 486 -8.00 15.86 25.31
CA GLY A 486 -6.94 15.67 26.28
C GLY A 486 -6.42 14.23 26.31
N ASN A 487 -5.82 13.85 27.43
CA ASN A 487 -5.35 12.50 27.74
C ASN A 487 -6.01 12.04 29.06
N PRO A 488 -6.19 10.72 29.31
CA PRO A 488 -5.71 9.59 28.53
C PRO A 488 -6.44 9.34 27.20
N VAL A 489 -5.86 8.48 26.36
CA VAL A 489 -6.48 8.01 25.11
C VAL A 489 -6.35 6.50 24.97
N ILE A 490 -7.45 5.84 24.57
CA ILE A 490 -7.51 4.42 24.23
C ILE A 490 -7.43 4.25 22.72
N LEU A 491 -6.51 3.40 22.31
CA LEU A 491 -6.18 3.06 20.94
C LEU A 491 -6.50 1.57 20.72
N PRO A 492 -7.51 1.21 19.91
CA PRO A 492 -7.82 -0.19 19.61
C PRO A 492 -6.71 -0.81 18.74
N ALA A 493 -6.62 -2.14 18.72
CA ALA A 493 -5.63 -2.88 17.91
C ALA A 493 -5.60 -2.47 16.42
N ALA A 494 -6.74 -2.03 15.87
CA ALA A 494 -6.83 -1.49 14.51
C ALA A 494 -5.93 -0.26 14.25
N THR A 495 -5.42 0.39 15.29
CA THR A 495 -4.51 1.55 15.19
C THR A 495 -3.02 1.19 15.33
N PHE A 496 -2.68 -0.04 15.71
CA PHE A 496 -1.32 -0.43 16.10
C PHE A 496 -0.30 -0.30 14.96
N GLU A 497 -0.65 -0.75 13.75
CA GLU A 497 0.23 -0.61 12.58
C GLU A 497 0.51 0.86 12.24
N ALA A 498 -0.49 1.73 12.36
CA ALA A 498 -0.31 3.15 12.13
C ALA A 498 0.57 3.81 13.22
N LEU A 499 0.52 3.31 14.47
CA LEU A 499 1.44 3.74 15.54
C LEU A 499 2.88 3.32 15.26
N LYS A 500 3.10 2.11 14.71
CA LYS A 500 4.45 1.63 14.32
C LYS A 500 5.11 2.50 13.24
N ALA A 501 4.30 3.17 12.41
CA ALA A 501 4.77 4.06 11.36
C ALA A 501 5.05 5.51 11.83
N LEU A 502 4.78 5.86 13.10
CA LEU A 502 5.06 7.21 13.61
C LEU A 502 6.57 7.47 13.71
N GLU A 503 7.00 8.69 13.41
CA GLU A 503 8.40 9.09 13.54
C GLU A 503 8.50 10.48 14.19
N GLY A 504 9.62 10.71 14.88
CA GLY A 504 9.90 11.99 15.53
C GLY A 504 9.05 12.27 16.77
N ASP A 505 8.88 13.55 17.08
CA ASP A 505 8.12 14.01 18.25
C ASP A 505 6.61 14.13 17.97
N ILE A 506 6.03 13.04 17.48
CA ILE A 506 4.63 12.97 17.06
C ILE A 506 3.88 11.98 17.96
N GLY A 507 2.77 12.42 18.57
CA GLY A 507 1.90 11.59 19.39
C GLY A 507 0.88 10.79 18.58
N ALA A 508 -0.03 10.08 19.24
CA ALA A 508 -1.05 9.24 18.57
C ALA A 508 -2.07 10.01 17.71
N ARG A 509 -2.06 11.35 17.72
CA ARG A 509 -3.06 12.19 17.05
C ARG A 509 -3.21 11.91 15.55
N PRO A 510 -2.15 11.89 14.71
CA PRO A 510 -2.31 11.65 13.28
C PRO A 510 -2.88 10.27 12.98
N VAL A 511 -2.61 9.29 13.85
CA VAL A 511 -3.19 7.95 13.76
C VAL A 511 -4.69 8.00 13.98
N ILE A 512 -5.16 8.69 15.02
CA ILE A 512 -6.59 8.84 15.31
C ILE A 512 -7.31 9.55 14.15
N GLU A 513 -6.72 10.60 13.59
CA GLU A 513 -7.31 11.37 12.49
C GLU A 513 -7.33 10.60 11.14
N SER A 514 -6.41 9.63 10.95
CA SER A 514 -6.31 8.83 9.72
C SER A 514 -6.99 7.46 9.78
N ALA A 515 -7.25 6.93 10.99
CA ALA A 515 -7.77 5.57 11.18
C ALA A 515 -9.21 5.38 10.70
N GLY A 516 -9.99 6.45 10.54
CA GLY A 516 -11.40 6.36 10.12
C GLY A 516 -12.31 5.61 11.11
N LEU A 517 -11.87 5.44 12.35
CA LEU A 517 -12.60 4.77 13.42
C LEU A 517 -13.59 5.72 14.09
N ALA A 518 -14.64 5.15 14.71
CA ALA A 518 -15.49 5.90 15.61
C ALA A 518 -14.66 6.43 16.79
N VAL A 519 -14.87 7.70 17.15
CA VAL A 519 -14.21 8.36 18.28
C VAL A 519 -15.27 8.66 19.33
N ILE A 520 -15.03 8.21 20.56
CA ILE A 520 -15.89 8.44 21.72
C ILE A 520 -15.15 9.39 22.67
N ASP A 521 -15.79 10.50 22.98
CA ASP A 521 -15.28 11.51 23.90
C ASP A 521 -15.82 11.24 25.30
N VAL A 522 -14.93 11.17 26.30
CA VAL A 522 -15.27 10.98 27.71
C VAL A 522 -14.84 12.22 28.48
N GLU A 523 -15.82 12.95 29.00
CA GLU A 523 -15.59 14.16 29.78
C GLU A 523 -15.06 13.80 31.17
N ILE A 524 -13.82 14.21 31.47
CA ILE A 524 -13.15 14.01 32.77
C ILE A 524 -12.71 15.34 33.40
N GLY A 525 -13.18 16.46 32.84
CA GLY A 525 -12.90 17.80 33.33
C GLY A 525 -11.44 18.23 33.13
N PRO A 526 -10.98 19.22 33.91
CA PRO A 526 -9.65 19.83 33.73
C PRO A 526 -8.49 18.84 33.81
N ALA A 527 -8.67 17.70 34.48
CA ALA A 527 -7.68 16.63 34.56
C ALA A 527 -7.25 16.11 33.18
N ALA A 528 -8.12 16.18 32.16
CA ALA A 528 -7.80 15.73 30.80
C ALA A 528 -6.63 16.50 30.16
N ARG A 529 -6.35 17.71 30.65
CA ARG A 529 -5.48 18.67 29.97
C ARG A 529 -4.40 19.28 30.86
N LEU A 530 -4.39 18.94 32.14
CA LEU A 530 -3.42 19.48 33.09
C LEU A 530 -2.20 18.56 33.18
N ASP A 531 -1.14 18.93 32.46
CA ASP A 531 0.22 18.41 32.59
C ASP A 531 1.13 19.43 33.29
N VAL A 532 2.06 18.95 34.11
CA VAL A 532 2.98 19.82 34.87
C VAL A 532 4.35 19.89 34.22
N ASP A 533 4.50 20.83 33.29
CA ASP A 533 5.70 20.96 32.46
C ASP A 533 6.75 21.95 32.97
N THR A 534 6.41 22.80 33.93
CA THR A 534 7.33 23.80 34.50
C THR A 534 7.34 23.74 36.03
N PRO A 535 8.39 24.26 36.70
CA PRO A 535 8.42 24.37 38.16
C PRO A 535 7.20 25.08 38.75
N GLU A 536 6.77 26.17 38.12
CA GLU A 536 5.60 26.95 38.54
C GLU A 536 4.30 26.15 38.38
N ALA A 537 4.18 25.34 37.32
CA ALA A 537 3.03 24.46 37.12
C ALA A 537 2.96 23.36 38.20
N ILE A 538 4.09 22.79 38.60
CA ILE A 538 4.17 21.80 39.69
C ILE A 538 3.71 22.43 41.01
N LEU A 539 4.25 23.60 41.36
CA LEU A 539 3.89 24.31 42.59
C LEU A 539 2.40 24.71 42.59
N SER A 540 1.89 25.20 41.46
CA SER A 540 0.48 25.59 41.31
C SER A 540 -0.47 24.39 41.41
N ALA A 541 -0.01 23.20 41.01
CA ALA A 541 -0.73 21.94 41.16
C ALA A 541 -0.57 21.30 42.56
N GLY A 542 0.18 21.94 43.47
CA GLY A 542 0.38 21.47 44.85
C GLY A 542 1.56 20.52 45.07
N GLY A 543 2.46 20.42 44.09
CA GLY A 543 3.67 19.59 44.18
C GLY A 543 4.90 20.35 44.70
N ILE A 544 5.90 19.60 45.15
CA ILE A 544 7.18 20.13 45.64
C ILE A 544 8.31 19.51 44.82
N LEU A 545 9.20 20.34 44.27
CA LEU A 545 10.42 19.88 43.63
C LEU A 545 11.46 19.50 44.69
N LYS A 546 11.94 18.25 44.65
CA LYS A 546 13.11 17.82 45.40
C LYS A 546 14.30 17.59 44.46
N GLY A 547 15.50 17.88 44.97
CA GLY A 547 16.81 17.69 44.33
C GLY A 547 17.08 16.23 44.05
#